data_AF-A0A256F9Z8-F1
#
_entry.id   AF-A0A256F9Z8-F1
#
_cell.length_a   1.000
_cell.length_b   1.000
_cell.length_c   1.000
_cell.angle_alpha   90.00
_cell.angle_beta   90.00
_cell.angle_gamma   90.00
#
_symmetry.space_group_name_H-M   'P 1'
#
loop_
_entity.id
_entity.type
_entity.pdbx_description
1 polymer ?
#
loop_
_entity_poly.entity_id
_entity_poly.type
_entity_poly.pdbx_seq_one_letter_code
_entity_poly.pdbx_strand_id
1 'polypeptide(L)' 'MRVSSVQAEENRETVINVASRLFREHGFDGIGLKDLMKGAGLTQGAFYKQFTSKDHLAALASRRAM' A
#
# COMPACT_ATOMS: atom_id res chain seq x y z
N MET A 1 -14.05 5.87 -15.54
CA MET A 1 -12.84 6.71 -15.73
C MET A 1 -11.62 5.82 -15.52
N ARG A 2 -10.72 5.72 -16.52
CA ARG A 2 -9.43 5.01 -16.33
C ARG A 2 -8.49 5.96 -15.59
N VAL A 3 -7.86 5.46 -14.53
CA VAL A 3 -6.80 6.17 -13.83
C VAL A 3 -5.63 6.32 -14.80
N SER A 4 -5.05 7.50 -14.93
CA SER A 4 -3.86 7.68 -15.78
C SER A 4 -2.70 6.87 -15.21
N SER A 5 -1.73 6.52 -16.05
CA SER A 5 -0.50 5.84 -15.60
C SER A 5 0.22 6.62 -14.50
N VAL A 6 0.24 7.95 -14.62
CA VAL A 6 0.81 8.86 -13.61
C VAL A 6 0.09 8.74 -12.28
N GLN A 7 -1.25 8.84 -12.29
CA GLN A 7 -2.05 8.72 -11.07
C GLN A 7 -1.97 7.32 -10.45
N ALA A 8 -1.79 6.28 -11.25
CA ALA A 8 -1.58 4.91 -10.75
C ALA A 8 -0.25 4.80 -9.99
N GLU A 9 0.82 5.40 -10.49
CA GLU A 9 2.12 5.41 -9.82
C GLU A 9 2.09 6.25 -8.54
N GLU A 10 1.44 7.41 -8.55
CA GLU A 10 1.25 8.24 -7.34
C GLU A 10 0.48 7.47 -6.25
N ASN A 11 -0.58 6.77 -6.64
CA ASN A 11 -1.35 5.92 -5.73
C ASN A 11 -0.49 4.77 -5.19
N ARG A 12 0.35 4.17 -6.04
CA ARG A 12 1.26 3.10 -5.65
C ARG A 12 2.27 3.57 -4.61
N GLU A 13 2.92 4.71 -4.85
CA GLU A 13 3.85 5.34 -3.89
C GLU A 13 3.14 5.70 -2.58
N THR A 14 1.92 6.23 -2.65
CA THR A 14 1.10 6.54 -1.47
C THR A 14 0.85 5.31 -0.61
N VAL A 15 0.45 4.19 -1.24
CA VAL A 15 0.23 2.92 -0.53
C VAL A 15 1.52 2.41 0.11
N ILE A 16 2.66 2.47 -0.58
CA ILE A 16 3.95 2.03 -0.05
C ILE A 16 4.36 2.86 1.17
N ASN A 17 4.20 4.19 1.11
CA ASN A 17 4.54 5.08 2.22
C ASN A 17 3.65 4.81 3.46
N VAL A 18 2.34 4.69 3.25
CA VAL A 18 1.37 4.38 4.31
C VAL A 18 1.63 3.01 4.92
N ALA A 19 1.86 2.00 4.08
CA ALA A 19 2.21 0.65 4.49
C ALA A 19 3.49 0.64 5.33
N SER A 20 4.52 1.36 4.90
CA SER A 20 5.80 1.48 5.61
C SER A 20 5.61 2.01 7.03
N ARG A 21 4.76 3.05 7.20
CA ARG A 21 4.43 3.59 8.52
C ARG A 21 3.66 2.58 9.36
N LEU A 22 2.58 2.04 8.81
CA LEU A 22 1.67 1.17 9.56
C LEU A 22 2.30 -0.17 9.94
N PHE A 23 3.18 -0.73 9.10
CA PHE A 23 3.94 -1.94 9.46
C PHE A 23 4.92 -1.70 10.60
N ARG A 24 5.47 -0.48 10.77
CA ARG A 24 6.29 -0.14 11.94
C ARG A 24 5.46 0.07 13.20
N GLU A 25 4.28 0.67 13.07
CA GLU A 25 3.40 0.99 14.21
C GLU A 25 2.68 -0.25 14.75
N HIS A 26 2.22 -1.13 13.88
CA HIS A 26 1.35 -2.25 14.23
C HIS A 26 1.97 -3.62 13.96
N GLY A 27 3.14 -3.69 13.32
CA GLY A 27 3.70 -4.93 12.80
C GLY A 27 3.01 -5.39 11.51
N PHE A 28 3.61 -6.37 10.84
CA PHE A 28 3.05 -6.92 9.59
C PHE A 28 1.69 -7.59 9.83
N ASP A 29 1.57 -8.46 10.85
CA ASP A 29 0.34 -9.20 11.12
C ASP A 29 -0.73 -8.36 11.83
N GLY A 30 -0.34 -7.28 12.50
CA GLY A 30 -1.25 -6.41 13.24
C GLY A 30 -2.09 -5.46 12.39
N ILE A 31 -1.86 -5.41 11.06
CA ILE A 31 -2.68 -4.59 10.16
C ILE A 31 -3.25 -5.35 8.97
N GLY A 32 -4.54 -5.20 8.73
CA GLY A 32 -5.25 -5.76 7.58
C GLY A 32 -5.06 -4.92 6.31
N LEU A 33 -5.24 -5.56 5.15
CA LEU A 33 -5.21 -4.85 3.87
C LEU A 33 -6.26 -3.73 3.78
N LYS A 34 -7.45 -3.97 4.37
CA LYS A 34 -8.54 -3.00 4.39
C LYS A 34 -8.16 -1.70 5.11
N ASP A 35 -7.57 -1.81 6.29
CA ASP A 35 -7.17 -0.64 7.10
C ASP A 35 -5.98 0.09 6.49
N LEU A 36 -5.06 -0.65 5.88
CA LEU A 36 -3.95 -0.10 5.11
C LEU A 36 -4.46 0.75 3.93
N MET A 37 -5.36 0.19 3.11
CA MET A 37 -5.92 0.90 1.96
C MET A 37 -6.77 2.10 2.39
N LYS A 38 -7.51 1.97 3.50
CA LYS A 38 -8.22 3.09 4.13
C LYS A 38 -7.26 4.21 4.56
N GLY A 39 -6.11 3.86 5.15
CA GLY A 39 -5.06 4.81 5.50
C GLY A 39 -4.43 5.50 4.29
N ALA A 40 -4.42 4.83 3.14
CA ALA A 40 -3.96 5.38 1.86
C ALA A 40 -5.04 6.16 1.10
N GLY A 41 -6.28 6.25 1.62
CA GLY A 41 -7.40 6.90 0.94
C GLY A 41 -7.87 6.18 -0.32
N LEU A 42 -7.56 4.88 -0.45
CA LEU A 42 -7.84 4.08 -1.63
C LEU A 42 -8.76 2.91 -1.33
N THR A 43 -9.44 2.42 -2.37
CA THR A 43 -10.30 1.24 -2.25
C THR A 43 -9.45 -0.03 -2.23
N GLN A 44 -9.94 -1.08 -1.57
CA GLN A 44 -9.27 -2.38 -1.58
C GLN A 44 -9.13 -2.96 -3.01
N GLY A 45 -10.06 -2.64 -3.91
CA GLY A 45 -9.94 -3.04 -5.33
C GLY A 45 -8.78 -2.38 -6.07
N ALA A 46 -8.33 -1.20 -5.65
CA ALA A 46 -7.14 -0.55 -6.22
C ALA A 46 -5.85 -1.29 -5.86
N PHE A 47 -5.83 -2.01 -4.72
CA PHE A 47 -4.67 -2.79 -4.30
C PHE A 47 -4.32 -3.86 -5.31
N TYR A 48 -5.29 -4.69 -5.70
CA TYR A 48 -5.08 -5.82 -6.62
C TYR A 48 -4.69 -5.39 -8.04
N LYS A 49 -4.79 -4.10 -8.38
CA LYS A 49 -4.28 -3.56 -9.63
C LYS A 49 -2.80 -3.19 -9.59
N GLN A 50 -2.21 -3.05 -8.41
CA GLN A 50 -0.86 -2.51 -8.19
C GLN A 50 0.04 -3.48 -7.40
N PHE A 51 -0.55 -4.36 -6.59
CA PHE A 51 0.15 -5.26 -5.71
C PHE A 51 -0.46 -6.66 -5.77
N THR A 52 0.41 -7.66 -5.89
CA THR A 52 0.03 -9.07 -5.97
C THR A 52 -0.37 -9.67 -4.61
N SER A 53 0.28 -9.23 -3.53
CA SER A 53 -0.01 -9.71 -2.17
C SER A 53 0.43 -8.69 -1.12
N LYS A 54 -0.05 -8.88 0.11
CA LYS A 54 0.36 -8.08 1.27
C LYS A 54 1.86 -8.23 1.54
N ASP A 55 2.42 -9.43 1.34
CA ASP A 55 3.87 -9.69 1.43
C ASP A 55 4.66 -8.89 0.39
N HIS A 56 4.17 -8.83 -0.85
CA HIS A 56 4.79 -8.02 -1.90
C HIS A 56 4.81 -6.54 -1.52
N LEU A 57 3.69 -6.02 -0.97
CA LEU A 57 3.64 -4.66 -0.45
C LEU A 57 4.61 -4.46 0.73
N ALA A 58 4.69 -5.41 1.66
CA ALA A 58 5.63 -5.33 2.79
C ALA A 58 7.08 -5.33 2.35
N ALA A 59 7.46 -6.15 1.37
CA ALA A 59 8.81 -6.14 0.82
C ALA A 59 9.17 -4.76 0.22
N LEU A 60 8.24 -4.11 -0.48
CA LEU A 60 8.43 -2.76 -1.02
C LEU A 60 8.48 -1.69 0.09
N ALA A 61 7.57 -1.78 1.05
CA ALA A 61 7.46 -0.84 2.16
C ALA A 61 8.66 -0.90 3.12
N SER A 62 9.23 -2.09 3.33
CA SER A 62 10.44 -2.30 4.13
C SER A 62 11.68 -1.73 3.45
N ARG A 63 11.76 -1.79 2.11
CA ARG A 63 12.86 -1.16 1.35
C ARG A 63 12.81 0.37 1.39
N ARG A 64 11.62 0.95 1.57
CA ARG A 64 11.39 2.40 1.70
C ARG A 64 11.73 2.94 3.10
N ALA A 65 11.78 2.06 4.10
CA ALA A 65 12.01 2.42 5.51
C ALA A 65 13.51 2.53 5.90
N MET A 66 14.41 2.23 4.96
CA MET A 66 15.87 2.40 5.09
C MET A 66 16.30 3.70 4.43
#